data_AF-A0A3D1L070-F1
#
_entry.id   AF-A0A3D1L070-F1
#
_cell.length_a   1.000
_cell.length_b   1.000
_cell.length_c   1.000
_cell.angle_alpha   90.00
_cell.angle_beta   90.00
_cell.angle_gamma   90.00
#
_symmetry.space_group_name_H-M   'P 1'
#
loop_
_entity.id
_entity.type
_entity.pdbx_description
1 polymer ?
#
loop_
_entity_poly.entity_id
_entity_poly.type
_entity_poly.pdbx_seq_one_letter_code
_entity_poly.pdbx_strand_id
1 'polypeptide(L)'
;MKNQFNRRKFVTAGAFAGCALLVSGFKGFAHLQNQIPDPKKLNYCGYTCPKDCVFLEASVKNDVELKKKAYETWEMKERFGVAEFDPDKIFCFGCKTTDKPVGIRLQKCDVRNCAIDKKLDSCIECNDLKTCEKDLWKKFPDFKNAVIKMQTNYFANKL
;
A
#
# COMPACT_ATOMS: atom_id res chain seq x y z
N MET A 1 -44.43 -4.22 15.46
CA MET A 1 -43.19 -3.70 14.84
C MET A 1 -42.15 -4.82 14.77
N LYS A 2 -41.69 -5.09 13.54
CA LYS A 2 -40.44 -5.77 13.14
C LYS A 2 -40.24 -7.25 13.51
N ASN A 3 -40.73 -8.10 12.60
CA ASN A 3 -40.08 -9.26 11.99
C ASN A 3 -38.97 -10.00 12.76
N GLN A 4 -39.33 -11.14 13.35
CA GLN A 4 -38.45 -12.31 13.40
C GLN A 4 -38.88 -13.29 12.30
N PHE A 5 -38.14 -13.36 11.20
CA PHE A 5 -38.36 -14.40 10.20
C PHE A 5 -37.42 -15.58 10.42
N ASN A 6 -38.08 -16.67 10.79
CA ASN A 6 -37.66 -18.06 10.97
C ASN A 6 -36.58 -18.57 10.00
N ARG A 7 -35.54 -19.19 10.58
CA ARG A 7 -34.41 -19.89 9.92
C ARG A 7 -34.76 -21.24 9.27
N ARG A 8 -35.98 -21.45 8.78
CA ARG A 8 -36.40 -22.77 8.26
C ARG A 8 -37.37 -22.67 7.09
N LYS A 9 -36.91 -22.23 5.93
CA LYS A 9 -37.54 -22.53 4.62
C LYS A 9 -36.50 -22.51 3.48
N PHE A 10 -35.37 -23.19 3.69
CA PHE A 10 -34.38 -23.43 2.64
C PHE A 10 -34.13 -24.93 2.47
N VAL A 11 -35.21 -25.71 2.41
CA VAL A 11 -35.21 -27.08 1.89
C VAL A 11 -36.63 -27.29 1.35
N THR A 12 -36.77 -27.96 0.21
CA THR A 12 -38.03 -28.31 -0.48
C THR A 12 -38.63 -27.26 -1.42
N ALA A 13 -37.95 -27.03 -2.54
CA ALA A 13 -38.57 -26.92 -3.87
C ALA A 13 -37.45 -26.92 -4.93
N GLY A 14 -36.98 -28.10 -5.30
CA GLY A 14 -35.93 -28.27 -6.30
C GLY A 14 -36.02 -29.67 -6.90
N ALA A 15 -37.15 -29.98 -7.52
CA ALA A 15 -37.29 -31.14 -8.39
C ALA A 15 -36.91 -30.72 -9.82
N PHE A 16 -35.72 -31.16 -10.22
CA PHE A 16 -35.31 -31.60 -11.55
C PHE A 16 -36.11 -31.10 -12.78
N ALA A 17 -35.49 -30.20 -13.55
CA ALA A 17 -35.53 -30.25 -15.01
C ALA A 17 -34.23 -29.61 -15.54
N GLY A 18 -33.48 -30.38 -16.33
CA GLY A 18 -32.09 -30.13 -16.63
C GLY A 18 -31.82 -28.98 -17.58
N CYS A 19 -30.63 -28.41 -17.45
CA CYS A 19 -29.85 -27.95 -18.57
C CYS A 19 -28.37 -28.10 -18.19
N ALA A 20 -27.76 -29.16 -18.70
CA ALA A 20 -26.34 -29.43 -18.58
C ALA A 20 -25.56 -28.35 -19.35
N LEU A 21 -25.10 -27.31 -18.69
CA LEU A 21 -24.09 -26.40 -19.22
C LEU A 21 -23.15 -25.93 -18.11
N LEU A 22 -21.90 -26.39 -18.25
CA LEU A 22 -20.65 -25.74 -17.85
C LEU A 22 -20.23 -25.84 -16.39
N VAL A 23 -19.56 -26.96 -16.12
CA VAL A 23 -18.36 -27.02 -15.29
C VAL A 23 -17.40 -25.92 -15.71
N SER A 24 -17.30 -24.86 -14.93
CA SER A 24 -16.09 -24.04 -14.85
C SER A 24 -16.10 -23.33 -13.50
N GLY A 25 -15.33 -23.89 -12.58
CA GLY A 25 -15.23 -23.40 -11.22
C GLY A 25 -14.90 -21.92 -11.18
N PHE A 26 -15.54 -21.22 -10.26
CA PHE A 26 -15.07 -19.95 -9.72
C PHE A 26 -13.72 -20.19 -9.00
N LYS A 27 -12.64 -20.43 -9.76
CA LYS A 27 -11.24 -20.38 -9.32
C LYS A 27 -10.72 -18.93 -9.39
N GLY A 28 -11.57 -17.94 -9.09
CA GLY A 28 -11.25 -16.54 -9.26
C GLY A 28 -10.61 -15.84 -8.06
N PHE A 29 -10.67 -16.42 -6.86
CA PHE A 29 -10.27 -15.72 -5.62
C PHE A 29 -9.17 -16.40 -4.80
N ALA A 30 -8.66 -17.57 -5.21
CA ALA A 30 -7.61 -18.28 -4.46
C ALA A 30 -6.16 -17.89 -4.87
N HIS A 31 -5.96 -17.20 -6.00
CA HIS A 31 -4.60 -17.00 -6.52
C HIS A 31 -3.82 -15.87 -5.82
N LEU A 32 -4.48 -14.88 -5.23
CA LEU A 32 -3.81 -13.69 -4.70
C LEU A 32 -3.24 -13.85 -3.29
N GLN A 33 -3.60 -14.91 -2.55
CA GLN A 33 -3.12 -15.12 -1.18
C GLN A 33 -1.77 -15.85 -1.10
N ASN A 34 -1.23 -16.36 -2.22
CA ASN A 34 -0.06 -17.25 -2.25
C ASN A 34 1.17 -16.66 -2.96
N GLN A 35 1.20 -15.36 -3.27
CA GLN A 35 2.37 -14.77 -3.92
C GLN A 35 3.42 -14.37 -2.87
N ILE A 36 4.64 -14.89 -3.04
CA ILE A 36 5.80 -14.48 -2.26
C ILE A 36 6.11 -13.02 -2.61
N PRO A 37 6.23 -12.11 -1.62
CA PRO A 37 6.50 -10.70 -1.89
C PRO A 37 7.90 -10.54 -2.49
N ASP A 38 7.98 -9.79 -3.60
CA ASP A 38 9.22 -9.42 -4.28
C ASP A 38 9.62 -8.00 -3.82
N PRO A 39 10.67 -7.83 -3.00
CA PRO A 39 11.14 -6.53 -2.51
C PRO A 39 11.38 -5.50 -3.63
N LYS A 40 11.81 -5.94 -4.82
CA LYS A 40 12.11 -5.04 -5.95
C LYS A 40 10.86 -4.38 -6.50
N LYS A 41 9.72 -5.08 -6.46
CA LYS A 41 8.42 -4.60 -6.94
C LYS A 41 7.66 -3.76 -5.91
N LEU A 42 8.16 -3.67 -4.68
CA LEU A 42 7.59 -2.85 -3.61
C LEU A 42 8.29 -1.49 -3.51
N ASN A 43 7.64 -0.53 -2.86
CA ASN A 43 8.35 0.65 -2.37
C ASN A 43 9.28 0.27 -1.20
N TYR A 44 10.18 1.19 -0.83
CA TYR A 44 11.10 0.97 0.29
C TYR A 44 10.39 0.60 1.61
N CYS A 45 9.18 1.13 1.86
CA CYS A 45 8.42 0.77 3.06
C CYS A 45 7.62 -0.55 2.95
N GLY A 46 7.70 -1.28 1.83
CA GLY A 46 6.92 -2.51 1.61
C GLY A 46 5.48 -2.28 1.12
N TYR A 47 5.10 -1.03 0.84
CA TYR A 47 3.82 -0.69 0.23
C TYR A 47 3.91 -0.61 -1.30
N THR A 48 2.77 -0.74 -2.00
CA THR A 48 2.63 -0.41 -3.42
C THR A 48 1.72 0.80 -3.54
N CYS A 49 2.20 1.88 -4.16
CA CYS A 49 1.38 3.07 -4.36
C CYS A 49 0.09 2.72 -5.12
N PRO A 50 -1.05 3.29 -4.75
CA PRO A 50 -2.30 3.02 -5.44
C PRO A 50 -2.25 3.67 -6.84
N LYS A 51 -3.00 3.11 -7.79
CA LYS A 51 -3.02 3.60 -9.18
C LYS A 51 -3.54 5.02 -9.30
N ASP A 52 -4.46 5.39 -8.41
CA ASP A 52 -5.10 6.70 -8.26
C ASP A 52 -4.40 7.59 -7.22
N CYS A 53 -3.06 7.51 -7.16
CA CYS A 53 -2.28 8.36 -6.25
C CYS A 53 -2.36 9.84 -6.67
N VAL A 54 -3.15 10.63 -5.94
CA VAL A 54 -3.35 12.08 -6.16
C VAL A 54 -2.03 12.85 -6.19
N PHE A 55 -1.04 12.47 -5.38
CA PHE A 55 0.25 13.18 -5.35
C PHE A 55 1.07 12.94 -6.63
N LEU A 56 1.03 11.72 -7.16
CA LEU A 56 1.66 11.40 -8.44
C LEU A 56 0.94 12.13 -9.57
N GLU A 57 -0.39 12.09 -9.59
CA GLU A 57 -1.21 12.80 -10.57
C GLU A 57 -0.92 14.30 -10.57
N ALA A 58 -0.92 14.94 -9.39
CA ALA A 58 -0.59 16.36 -9.22
C ALA A 58 0.79 16.71 -9.78
N SER A 59 1.77 15.80 -9.62
CA SER A 59 3.15 16.00 -10.06
C SER A 59 3.29 15.84 -11.57
N VAL A 60 2.64 14.84 -12.15
CA VAL A 60 2.68 14.57 -13.61
C VAL A 60 1.94 15.64 -14.40
N LYS A 61 0.77 16.07 -13.90
CA LYS A 61 -0.02 17.15 -14.54
C LYS A 61 0.52 18.55 -14.25
N ASN A 62 1.47 18.67 -13.32
CA ASN A 62 1.91 19.93 -12.75
C ASN A 62 0.73 20.82 -12.28
N ASP A 63 -0.26 20.19 -11.66
CA ASP A 63 -1.52 20.83 -11.25
C ASP A 63 -1.39 21.42 -9.86
N VAL A 64 -1.46 22.74 -9.75
CA VAL A 64 -1.25 23.49 -8.50
C VAL A 64 -2.33 23.18 -7.46
N GLU A 65 -3.59 23.02 -7.87
CA GLU A 65 -4.69 22.75 -6.95
C GLU A 65 -4.59 21.33 -6.40
N LEU A 66 -4.25 20.35 -7.24
CA LEU A 66 -3.99 18.98 -6.78
C LEU A 66 -2.75 18.91 -5.89
N LYS A 67 -1.71 19.72 -6.16
CA LYS A 67 -0.53 19.82 -5.29
C LYS A 67 -0.90 20.41 -3.93
N LYS A 68 -1.78 21.42 -3.89
CA LYS A 68 -2.29 21.98 -2.62
C LYS A 68 -3.09 20.96 -1.82
N LYS A 69 -3.98 20.21 -2.48
CA LYS A 69 -4.69 19.09 -1.84
C LYS A 69 -3.74 18.02 -1.32
N ALA A 70 -2.70 17.69 -2.06
CA ALA A 70 -1.67 16.75 -1.62
C ALA A 70 -0.88 17.29 -0.41
N TYR A 71 -0.56 18.59 -0.39
CA TYR A 71 0.11 19.24 0.73
C TYR A 71 -0.70 19.10 2.03
N GLU A 72 -2.01 19.34 1.96
CA GLU A 72 -2.92 19.21 3.11
C GLU A 72 -3.10 17.75 3.52
N THR A 73 -3.40 16.86 2.57
CA THR A 73 -3.64 15.42 2.83
C THR A 73 -2.41 14.74 3.45
N TRP A 74 -1.21 15.15 3.08
CA TRP A 74 0.04 14.60 3.59
C TRP A 74 0.60 15.37 4.80
N GLU A 75 -0.14 16.36 5.32
CA GLU A 75 0.24 17.17 6.49
C GLU A 75 1.67 17.70 6.35
N MET A 76 1.99 18.29 5.19
CA MET A 76 3.36 18.64 4.82
C MET A 76 4.01 19.64 5.78
N LYS A 77 3.20 20.48 6.41
CA LYS A 77 3.64 21.41 7.44
C LYS A 77 4.06 20.69 8.71
N GLU A 78 3.18 19.87 9.26
CA GLU A 78 3.35 19.21 10.55
C GLU A 78 4.37 18.07 10.48
N ARG A 79 4.36 17.31 9.38
CA ARG A 79 5.20 16.11 9.23
C ARG A 79 6.54 16.39 8.58
N PHE A 80 6.60 17.39 7.72
CA PHE A 80 7.78 17.66 6.91
C PHE A 80 8.30 19.09 7.08
N GLY A 81 7.76 19.88 8.01
CA GLY A 81 8.25 21.22 8.33
C GLY A 81 8.15 22.20 7.16
N VAL A 82 7.22 21.96 6.23
CA VAL A 82 7.00 22.84 5.09
C VAL A 82 5.96 23.87 5.50
N ALA A 83 6.39 24.98 6.10
CA ALA A 83 5.47 25.93 6.75
C ALA A 83 4.47 26.59 5.78
N GLU A 84 4.93 26.82 4.55
CA GLU A 84 4.19 27.49 3.48
C GLU A 84 4.10 26.58 2.26
N PHE A 85 2.93 26.58 1.61
CA PHE A 85 2.74 25.83 0.38
C PHE A 85 3.57 26.44 -0.76
N ASP A 86 4.41 25.61 -1.36
CA ASP A 86 5.23 25.96 -2.52
C ASP A 86 5.05 24.85 -3.59
N PRO A 87 4.33 25.12 -4.69
CA PRO A 87 4.02 24.10 -5.69
C PRO A 87 5.27 23.52 -6.37
N ASP A 88 6.40 24.23 -6.34
CA ASP A 88 7.66 23.75 -6.91
C ASP A 88 8.40 22.80 -5.98
N LYS A 89 8.04 22.78 -4.69
CA LYS A 89 8.59 21.83 -3.69
C LYS A 89 7.65 20.66 -3.40
N ILE A 90 6.37 20.79 -3.75
CA ILE A 90 5.33 19.78 -3.51
C ILE A 90 5.14 18.92 -4.77
N PHE A 91 5.94 17.85 -4.85
CA PHE A 91 5.81 16.84 -5.90
C PHE A 91 6.33 15.47 -5.43
N CYS A 92 5.92 14.40 -6.11
CA CYS A 92 6.35 13.03 -5.87
C CYS A 92 6.22 12.21 -7.15
N PHE A 93 7.33 11.62 -7.61
CA PHE A 93 7.36 10.77 -8.81
C PHE A 93 7.58 9.28 -8.50
N GLY A 94 7.41 8.89 -7.23
CA GLY A 94 7.68 7.52 -6.75
C GLY A 94 9.03 7.41 -6.03
N CYS A 95 9.08 6.57 -5.00
CA CYS A 95 10.23 6.57 -4.07
C CYS A 95 11.50 5.94 -4.64
N LYS A 96 11.36 5.05 -5.63
CA LYS A 96 12.43 4.33 -6.33
C LYS A 96 12.76 4.92 -7.70
N THR A 97 12.07 5.98 -8.12
CA THR A 97 12.30 6.66 -9.40
C THR A 97 13.60 7.45 -9.32
N THR A 98 14.54 7.17 -10.22
CA THR A 98 15.90 7.75 -10.20
C THR A 98 16.14 8.81 -11.26
N ASP A 99 15.31 8.86 -12.31
CA ASP A 99 15.37 9.80 -13.43
C ASP A 99 14.56 11.09 -13.19
N LYS A 100 13.97 11.24 -12.00
CA LYS A 100 13.14 12.38 -11.61
C LYS A 100 13.69 13.05 -10.35
N PRO A 101 13.45 14.37 -10.18
CA PRO A 101 13.82 15.04 -8.94
C PRO A 101 13.12 14.40 -7.74
N VAL A 102 13.79 14.42 -6.60
CA VAL A 102 13.27 13.88 -5.33
C VAL A 102 12.57 15.01 -4.58
N GLY A 103 11.25 14.92 -4.43
CA GLY A 103 10.47 15.93 -3.69
C GLY A 103 10.66 15.85 -2.18
N ILE A 104 10.30 16.93 -1.46
CA ILE A 104 10.60 17.11 -0.03
C ILE A 104 10.08 15.97 0.86
N ARG A 105 8.91 15.41 0.54
CA ARG A 105 8.33 14.25 1.22
C ARG A 105 9.26 13.02 1.19
N LEU A 106 9.94 12.81 0.06
CA LEU A 106 10.86 11.68 -0.10
C LEU A 106 12.23 11.99 0.49
N GLN A 107 12.71 13.23 0.39
CA GLN A 107 13.97 13.67 1.00
C GLN A 107 13.96 13.49 2.52
N LYS A 108 12.84 13.83 3.17
CA LYS A 108 12.66 13.75 4.63
C LYS A 108 12.13 12.39 5.12
N CYS A 109 11.98 11.39 4.25
CA CYS A 109 11.48 10.07 4.64
C CYS A 109 12.62 9.22 5.24
N ASP A 110 12.65 9.12 6.57
CA ASP A 110 13.64 8.36 7.33
C ASP A 110 13.68 6.86 6.98
N VAL A 111 12.52 6.26 6.66
CA VAL A 111 12.42 4.86 6.20
C VAL A 111 13.07 4.68 4.83
N ARG A 112 12.81 5.61 3.89
CA ARG A 112 13.42 5.56 2.55
C ARG A 112 14.93 5.69 2.63
N ASN A 113 15.41 6.72 3.32
CA ASN A 113 16.85 7.00 3.39
C ASN A 113 17.58 5.84 4.05
N CYS A 114 17.04 5.28 5.13
CA CYS A 114 17.63 4.11 5.78
C CYS A 114 17.64 2.85 4.90
N ALA A 115 16.62 2.61 4.07
CA ALA A 115 16.63 1.48 3.15
C ALA A 115 17.70 1.64 2.07
N ILE A 116 17.86 2.85 1.54
CA ILE A 116 18.93 3.20 0.58
C ILE A 116 20.30 3.00 1.21
N ASP A 117 20.53 3.53 2.43
CA ASP A 117 21.81 3.42 3.14
C ASP A 117 22.18 1.96 3.42
N LYS A 118 21.19 1.15 3.80
CA LYS A 118 21.34 -0.30 4.02
C LYS A 118 21.38 -1.11 2.72
N LYS A 119 21.25 -0.48 1.55
CA LYS A 119 21.18 -1.13 0.22
C LYS A 119 20.09 -2.20 0.14
N LEU A 120 18.94 -1.94 0.75
CA LEU A 120 17.76 -2.81 0.72
C LEU A 120 16.79 -2.33 -0.36
N ASP A 121 16.20 -3.27 -1.10
CA ASP A 121 15.12 -2.99 -2.03
C ASP A 121 13.82 -2.66 -1.26
N SER A 122 13.61 -3.26 -0.09
CA SER A 122 12.46 -2.96 0.76
C SER A 122 12.71 -3.29 2.23
N CYS A 123 11.99 -2.61 3.14
CA CYS A 123 12.05 -2.87 4.57
C CYS A 123 11.66 -4.30 4.96
N ILE A 124 10.97 -5.05 4.10
CA ILE A 124 10.70 -6.47 4.33
C ILE A 124 11.98 -7.31 4.38
N GLU A 125 13.09 -6.82 3.83
CA GLU A 125 14.40 -7.48 3.90
C GLU A 125 15.17 -7.13 5.19
N CYS A 126 14.72 -6.14 5.96
CA CYS A 126 15.42 -5.64 7.13
C CYS A 126 15.11 -6.49 8.37
N ASN A 127 16.10 -7.21 8.91
CA ASN A 127 15.96 -7.99 10.14
C ASN A 127 15.49 -7.16 11.35
N ASP A 128 15.82 -5.86 11.38
CA ASP A 128 15.44 -4.96 12.48
C ASP A 128 14.00 -4.41 12.37
N LEU A 129 13.21 -4.80 11.34
CA LEU A 129 11.89 -4.18 11.08
C LEU A 129 10.97 -4.24 12.30
N LYS A 130 10.96 -5.37 13.03
CA LYS A 130 10.11 -5.57 14.21
C LYS A 130 10.39 -4.52 15.30
N THR A 131 11.66 -4.24 15.56
CA THR A 131 12.12 -3.25 16.57
C THR A 131 12.32 -1.85 16.00
N CYS A 132 12.11 -1.65 14.69
CA CYS A 132 12.33 -0.35 14.05
C CYS A 132 11.33 0.71 14.54
N GLU A 133 11.87 1.86 14.93
CA GLU A 133 11.15 2.94 15.63
C GLU A 133 11.09 4.26 14.82
N LYS A 134 11.34 4.18 13.52
CA LYS A 134 11.22 5.32 12.60
C LYS A 134 9.81 5.90 12.58
N ASP A 135 9.70 7.18 12.22
CA ASP A 135 8.46 7.98 12.35
C ASP A 135 7.25 7.28 11.70
N LEU A 136 7.45 6.74 10.50
CA LEU A 136 6.42 6.00 9.76
C LEU A 136 5.83 4.83 10.57
N TRP A 137 6.67 4.09 11.27
CA TRP A 137 6.26 2.90 12.03
C TRP A 137 5.59 3.25 13.35
N LYS A 138 6.00 4.36 13.98
CA LYS A 138 5.36 4.87 15.19
C LYS A 138 3.96 5.41 14.90
N LYS A 139 3.79 6.11 13.77
CA LYS A 139 2.50 6.71 13.39
C LYS A 139 1.50 5.73 12.80
N PHE A 140 1.97 4.73 12.04
CA PHE A 140 1.11 3.77 11.37
C PHE A 140 1.41 2.33 11.85
N PRO A 141 1.07 1.99 13.11
CA PRO A 141 1.37 0.68 13.69
C PRO A 141 0.67 -0.48 12.94
N ASP A 142 -0.56 -0.28 12.47
CA ASP A 142 -1.26 -1.28 11.67
C ASP A 142 -0.58 -1.54 10.33
N PHE A 143 -0.07 -0.48 9.69
CA PHE A 143 0.75 -0.62 8.50
C PHE A 143 2.05 -1.37 8.81
N LYS A 144 2.75 -1.01 9.89
CA LYS A 144 3.94 -1.74 10.35
C LYS A 144 3.64 -3.23 10.54
N ASN A 145 2.54 -3.57 11.20
CA ASN A 145 2.11 -4.96 11.42
C ASN A 145 1.84 -5.71 10.10
N ALA A 146 1.23 -5.05 9.12
CA ALA A 146 1.04 -5.62 7.79
C ALA A 146 2.37 -5.88 7.07
N VAL A 147 3.34 -4.96 7.16
CA VAL A 147 4.68 -5.14 6.58
C VAL A 147 5.46 -6.25 7.32
N ILE A 148 5.34 -6.37 8.64
CA ILE A 148 5.94 -7.47 9.40
C ILE A 148 5.36 -8.82 8.96
N LYS A 149 4.04 -8.92 8.78
CA LYS A 149 3.41 -10.15 8.26
C LYS A 149 3.93 -10.48 6.86
N MET A 150 4.09 -9.47 6.01
CA MET A 150 4.68 -9.63 4.67
C MET A 150 6.13 -10.12 4.75
N GLN A 151 6.93 -9.57 5.67
CA GLN A 151 8.30 -9.99 5.93
C GLN A 151 8.39 -11.45 6.40
N THR A 152 7.48 -11.92 7.26
CA THR A 152 7.43 -13.34 7.66
C THR A 152 7.27 -14.25 6.44
N ASN A 153 6.37 -13.88 5.52
CA ASN A 153 6.19 -14.64 4.27
C ASN A 153 7.43 -14.57 3.37
N TYR A 154 8.09 -13.40 3.28
CA TYR A 154 9.34 -13.24 2.54
C TYR A 154 10.43 -14.19 3.06
N PHE A 155 10.72 -14.17 4.37
CA PHE A 155 11.79 -14.99 4.94
C PHE A 155 11.48 -16.49 4.94
N ALA A 156 10.21 -16.89 5.10
CA ALA A 156 9.82 -18.30 5.03
C ALA A 156 10.08 -18.93 3.65
N ASN A 157 10.21 -18.12 2.59
CA ASN A 157 10.43 -18.56 1.22
C ASN A 157 11.77 -18.10 0.64
N LYS A 158 12.66 -17.56 1.50
CA LYS A 158 14.02 -17.17 1.13
C LYS A 158 14.89 -18.43 1.21
N LEU A 159 14.97 -19.15 0.09
CA LEU A 159 15.87 -20.29 -0.11
C LEU A 159 17.34 -19.88 0.05
#